data_AF-V3ZN63-F1
#
_entry.id   AF-V3ZN63-F1
#
_cell.length_a   1.000
_cell.length_b   1.000
_cell.length_c   1.000
_cell.angle_alpha   90.00
_cell.angle_beta   90.00
_cell.angle_gamma   90.00
#
_symmetry.space_group_name_H-M   'P 1'
#
loop_
_entity.id
_entity.type
_entity.pdbx_description
1 polymer ?
#
loop_
_entity_poly.entity_id
_entity_poly.type
_entity_poly.pdbx_seq_one_letter_code
_entity_poly.pdbx_strand_id
1 'polypeptide(L)'
;GRNNVFVSNAGRNNVFLSNAGRNNVFLSNAGRNNVFLSNAGRNNVFLSNEGRNNVFLSNAGRIINNVFHGNAGRNNVFLSNAGRNNVFLSNAGRNNVFLSNAGRNNVFLSNAGRNNVFLSNAGRNNVFLSNAGRNNVFLSNEEIMFF
;
A
#
# COMPACT_ATOMS: atom_id res chain seq x y z
N GLY A 1 5.53 11.84 21.45
CA GLY A 1 4.83 10.97 20.48
C GLY A 1 5.79 9.87 20.08
N ARG A 2 5.38 8.60 20.19
CA ARG A 2 6.29 7.46 19.97
C ARG A 2 6.55 7.29 18.47
N ASN A 3 7.79 6.98 18.10
CA ASN A 3 8.16 6.49 16.77
C ASN A 3 8.42 4.99 16.91
N ASN A 4 7.91 4.19 15.99
CA ASN A 4 8.11 2.74 16.01
C ASN A 4 8.80 2.31 14.73
N VAL A 5 9.85 1.49 14.86
CA VAL A 5 10.59 0.93 13.74
C VAL A 5 10.62 -0.58 13.90
N PHE A 6 10.11 -1.28 12.90
CA PHE A 6 10.08 -2.73 12.86
C PHE A 6 10.83 -3.22 11.62
N VAL A 7 11.78 -4.14 11.83
CA VAL A 7 12.65 -4.66 10.76
C VAL A 7 12.70 -6.18 10.85
N SER A 8 12.53 -6.86 9.72
CA SER A 8 12.90 -8.26 9.55
C SER A 8 13.66 -8.45 8.24
N ASN A 9 14.75 -9.24 8.29
CA ASN A 9 15.60 -9.48 7.14
C ASN A 9 15.12 -10.69 6.33
N ALA A 10 14.74 -11.78 7.01
CA ALA A 10 14.19 -12.98 6.40
C ALA A 10 13.18 -13.62 7.34
N GLY A 11 11.97 -13.90 6.87
CA GLY A 11 10.95 -14.52 7.70
C GLY A 11 9.77 -15.08 6.92
N ARG A 12 9.22 -16.20 7.40
CA ARG A 12 7.92 -16.70 6.96
C ARG A 12 6.89 -16.25 7.98
N ASN A 13 5.81 -15.62 7.51
CA ASN A 13 4.66 -15.21 8.33
C ASN A 13 4.98 -14.11 9.37
N ASN A 14 5.64 -13.02 8.97
CA ASN A 14 5.86 -11.91 9.90
C ASN A 14 4.57 -11.07 10.08
N VAL A 15 4.23 -10.75 11.32
CA VAL A 15 3.16 -9.81 11.64
C VAL A 15 3.75 -8.66 12.45
N PHE A 16 3.62 -7.44 11.92
CA PHE A 16 4.04 -6.23 12.60
C PHE A 16 2.84 -5.35 12.90
N LEU A 17 2.72 -4.90 14.15
CA LEU A 17 1.61 -4.09 14.62
C LEU A 17 2.11 -2.86 15.36
N SER A 18 1.56 -1.71 15.01
CA SER A 18 1.65 -0.49 15.80
C SER A 18 0.26 0.11 16.01
N ASN A 19 -0.11 0.34 17.28
CA ASN A 19 -1.42 0.90 17.65
C ASN A 19 -1.44 2.42 17.80
N ALA A 20 -0.27 3.05 17.95
CA ALA A 20 -0.14 4.50 18.10
C ALA A 20 1.30 4.95 17.82
N GLY A 21 1.47 5.96 16.97
CA GLY A 21 2.78 6.52 16.66
C GLY A 21 2.68 7.81 15.84
N ARG A 22 3.70 8.67 15.93
CA ARG A 22 3.81 9.84 15.02
C ARG A 22 4.46 9.51 13.69
N ASN A 23 5.31 8.49 13.69
CA ASN A 23 5.93 7.89 12.51
C ASN A 23 6.09 6.39 12.78
N ASN A 24 5.60 5.54 11.88
CA ASN A 24 5.83 4.10 11.94
C ASN A 24 6.54 3.66 10.68
N VAL A 25 7.64 2.94 10.84
CA VAL A 25 8.39 2.37 9.73
C VAL A 25 8.42 0.86 9.87
N PHE A 26 7.97 0.17 8.83
CA PHE A 26 7.94 -1.27 8.76
C PHE A 26 8.74 -1.73 7.54
N LEU A 27 9.76 -2.55 7.77
CA LEU A 27 10.67 -3.05 6.73
C LEU A 27 10.73 -4.58 6.76
N SER A 28 10.56 -5.20 5.59
CA SER A 28 10.81 -6.63 5.39
C SER A 28 11.54 -6.90 4.08
N ASN A 29 12.75 -7.46 4.15
CA ASN A 29 13.60 -7.64 2.97
C ASN A 29 13.21 -8.90 2.16
N ALA A 30 13.21 -10.09 2.76
CA ALA A 30 12.89 -11.35 2.08
C ALA A 30 11.84 -12.17 2.86
N GLY A 31 10.55 -11.81 2.72
CA GLY A 31 9.49 -12.37 3.56
C GLY A 31 8.29 -12.93 2.79
N ARG A 32 7.84 -14.12 3.17
CA ARG A 32 6.57 -14.70 2.65
C ARG A 32 5.47 -14.47 3.68
N ASN A 33 4.28 -14.08 3.22
CA ASN A 33 3.08 -13.86 4.03
C ASN A 33 3.28 -12.81 5.13
N ASN A 34 3.77 -11.61 4.81
CA ASN A 34 3.92 -10.56 5.81
C ASN A 34 2.63 -9.74 5.95
N VAL A 35 2.26 -9.41 7.19
CA VAL A 35 1.18 -8.48 7.50
C VAL A 35 1.74 -7.32 8.28
N PHE A 36 1.51 -6.10 7.78
CA PHE A 36 1.90 -4.87 8.46
C PHE A 36 0.67 -4.04 8.75
N LEU A 37 0.47 -3.72 10.03
CA LEU A 37 -0.69 -2.97 10.50
C LEU A 37 -0.24 -1.76 11.32
N SER A 38 -0.72 -0.59 10.92
CA SER A 38 -0.65 0.63 11.71
C SER A 38 -2.05 1.19 11.96
N ASN A 39 -2.41 1.37 13.23
CA ASN A 39 -3.63 2.02 13.65
C ASN A 39 -3.32 3.39 14.29
N ALA A 40 -4.10 4.41 13.96
CA ALA A 40 -4.00 5.77 14.50
C ALA A 40 -2.62 6.45 14.37
N GLY A 41 -1.72 5.92 13.53
CA GLY A 41 -0.35 6.39 13.38
C GLY A 41 -0.22 7.50 12.34
N ARG A 42 0.36 8.66 12.70
CA ARG A 42 0.77 9.65 11.69
C ARG A 42 2.00 9.11 10.95
N ASN A 43 2.10 9.43 9.67
CA ASN A 43 3.15 9.05 8.72
C ASN A 43 3.61 7.58 8.79
N ASN A 44 2.98 6.70 8.02
CA ASN A 44 3.39 5.29 7.96
C ASN A 44 4.16 4.99 6.68
N VAL A 45 5.30 4.32 6.84
CA VAL A 45 6.13 3.83 5.75
C VAL A 45 6.18 2.32 5.85
N PHE A 46 5.69 1.65 4.81
CA PHE A 46 5.70 0.21 4.70
C PHE A 46 6.51 -0.22 3.48
N LEU A 47 7.59 -0.96 3.71
CA LEU A 47 8.50 -1.40 2.66
C LEU A 47 8.64 -2.92 2.70
N SER A 48 8.37 -3.57 1.56
CA SER A 48 8.77 -4.97 1.33
C SER A 48 9.53 -5.10 0.01
N ASN A 49 10.73 -5.69 0.07
CA ASN A 49 11.59 -5.80 -1.10
C ASN A 49 11.25 -7.04 -1.94
N GLU A 50 11.33 -8.23 -1.34
CA GLU A 50 11.08 -9.51 -2.01
C GLU A 50 10.06 -10.33 -1.21
N GLY A 51 8.78 -10.21 -1.58
CA GLY A 51 7.73 -10.84 -0.79
C GLY A 51 6.56 -11.40 -1.58
N ARG A 52 6.04 -12.52 -1.10
CA ARG A 52 4.80 -13.13 -1.62
C ARG A 52 3.73 -12.96 -0.57
N ASN A 53 2.52 -12.59 -1.00
CA ASN A 53 1.35 -12.44 -0.15
C ASN A 53 1.54 -11.40 0.97
N ASN A 54 2.00 -10.19 0.63
CA ASN A 54 2.11 -9.12 1.62
C ASN A 54 0.81 -8.34 1.74
N VAL A 55 0.42 -8.02 2.97
CA VAL A 55 -0.71 -7.16 3.28
C VAL A 55 -0.21 -5.96 4.07
N PHE A 56 -0.50 -4.77 3.56
CA PHE A 56 -0.17 -3.52 4.22
C PHE A 56 -1.45 -2.77 4.53
N LEU A 57 -1.67 -2.47 5.82
CA LEU A 57 -2.86 -1.80 6.30
C LEU A 57 -2.49 -0.60 7.17
N SER A 58 -3.00 0.56 6.78
CA SER A 58 -2.98 1.78 7.59
C SER A 58 -4.42 2.25 7.84
N ASN A 59 -4.78 2.41 9.11
CA ASN A 59 -6.01 3.07 9.51
C ASN A 59 -5.68 4.38 10.22
N ALA A 60 -6.02 5.51 9.59
CA ALA A 60 -5.48 6.82 9.93
C ALA A 60 -6.58 7.85 10.24
N GLY A 61 -6.28 8.77 11.16
CA GLY A 61 -7.10 9.95 11.45
C GLY A 61 -6.71 11.18 10.59
N ARG A 62 -7.27 12.34 10.91
CA ARG A 62 -7.43 13.57 10.10
C ARG A 62 -6.25 14.12 9.27
N ILE A 63 -4.98 13.72 9.46
CA ILE A 63 -3.83 14.23 8.66
C ILE A 63 -2.67 13.23 8.59
N ILE A 64 -2.50 12.46 7.49
CA ILE A 64 -1.39 11.50 7.36
C ILE A 64 -0.98 11.21 5.91
N ASN A 65 0.32 11.39 5.61
CA ASN A 65 1.00 10.91 4.40
C ASN A 65 1.44 9.44 4.60
N ASN A 66 0.98 8.51 3.77
CA ASN A 66 1.44 7.11 3.85
C ASN A 66 2.18 6.72 2.58
N VAL A 67 3.27 5.96 2.75
CA VAL A 67 4.01 5.38 1.64
C VAL A 67 3.99 3.88 1.79
N PHE A 68 3.46 3.23 0.76
CA PHE A 68 3.43 1.80 0.64
C PHE A 68 4.26 1.39 -0.56
N HIS A 69 5.26 0.54 -0.36
CA HIS A 69 6.13 0.07 -1.44
C HIS A 69 6.37 -1.44 -1.37
N GLY A 70 6.10 -2.12 -2.49
CA GLY A 70 6.47 -3.52 -2.72
C GLY A 70 7.30 -3.66 -4.00
N ASN A 71 8.56 -4.09 -3.92
CA ASN A 71 9.48 -4.03 -5.07
C ASN A 71 9.44 -5.27 -5.99
N ALA A 72 9.23 -6.47 -5.45
CA ALA A 72 9.14 -7.69 -6.25
C ALA A 72 8.26 -8.72 -5.56
N GLY A 73 6.97 -8.78 -5.94
CA GLY A 73 6.03 -9.64 -5.21
C GLY A 73 4.84 -10.17 -5.98
N ARG A 74 4.31 -11.28 -5.45
CA ARG A 74 3.04 -11.88 -5.91
C ARG A 74 1.98 -11.62 -4.86
N ASN A 75 0.77 -11.26 -5.27
CA ASN A 75 -0.39 -11.09 -4.41
C ASN A 75 -0.18 -10.04 -3.31
N ASN A 76 0.22 -8.82 -3.67
CA ASN A 76 0.35 -7.73 -2.69
C ASN A 76 -0.97 -6.96 -2.57
N VAL A 77 -1.36 -6.67 -1.34
CA VAL A 77 -2.54 -5.85 -1.03
C VAL A 77 -2.10 -4.65 -0.22
N PHE A 78 -2.42 -3.46 -0.73
CA PHE A 78 -2.16 -2.21 -0.05
C PHE A 78 -3.47 -1.49 0.26
N LEU A 79 -3.71 -1.22 1.54
CA LEU A 79 -4.94 -0.61 2.02
C LEU A 79 -4.64 0.58 2.95
N SER A 80 -5.25 1.71 2.64
CA SER A 80 -5.32 2.85 3.55
C SER A 80 -6.76 3.31 3.77
N ASN A 81 -7.16 3.46 5.03
CA ASN A 81 -8.44 4.04 5.42
C ASN A 81 -8.22 5.45 5.99
N ALA A 82 -8.93 6.43 5.46
CA ALA A 82 -8.96 7.84 5.89
C ALA A 82 -7.58 8.54 5.90
N GLY A 83 -7.22 9.31 4.86
CA GLY A 83 -5.89 9.94 4.79
C GLY A 83 -5.74 11.07 3.76
N ARG A 84 -4.60 11.78 3.81
CA ARG A 84 -4.22 12.84 2.84
C ARG A 84 -2.85 12.49 2.25
N ASN A 85 -2.70 12.50 0.93
CA ASN A 85 -1.42 12.21 0.27
C ASN A 85 -0.94 10.76 0.53
N ASN A 86 -1.75 9.76 0.15
CA ASN A 86 -1.29 8.38 0.16
C ASN A 86 -0.60 8.06 -1.17
N VAL A 87 0.56 7.41 -1.09
CA VAL A 87 1.29 6.94 -2.26
C VAL A 87 1.46 5.43 -2.15
N PHE A 88 0.96 4.74 -3.16
CA PHE A 88 1.04 3.31 -3.28
C PHE A 88 1.88 2.93 -4.49
N LEU A 89 2.95 2.17 -4.27
CA LEU A 89 3.88 1.75 -5.30
C LEU A 89 4.03 0.23 -5.28
N SER A 90 3.93 -0.38 -6.45
CA SER A 90 4.51 -1.70 -6.68
C SER A 90 5.40 -1.73 -7.92
N ASN A 91 6.54 -2.40 -7.81
CA ASN A 91 7.37 -2.79 -8.94
C ASN A 91 7.19 -4.29 -9.18
N ALA A 92 7.28 -4.72 -10.44
CA ALA A 92 7.41 -6.10 -10.91
C ALA A 92 6.60 -7.15 -10.10
N GLY A 93 5.34 -7.37 -10.46
CA GLY A 93 4.47 -8.27 -9.68
C GLY A 93 3.31 -8.93 -10.41
N ARG A 94 2.68 -9.90 -9.74
CA ARG A 94 1.44 -10.56 -10.19
C ARG A 94 0.35 -10.32 -9.17
N ASN A 95 -0.84 -9.95 -9.63
CA ASN A 95 -2.03 -9.70 -8.79
C ASN A 95 -1.74 -8.66 -7.68
N ASN A 96 -1.58 -7.39 -8.04
CA ASN A 96 -1.51 -6.31 -7.03
C ASN A 96 -2.87 -5.66 -6.87
N VAL A 97 -3.26 -5.38 -5.62
CA VAL A 97 -4.48 -4.65 -5.30
C VAL A 97 -4.12 -3.43 -4.49
N PHE A 98 -4.60 -2.29 -4.95
CA PHE A 98 -4.44 -1.02 -4.28
C PHE A 98 -5.79 -0.41 -3.94
N LEU A 99 -5.98 -0.10 -2.67
CA LEU A 99 -7.24 0.41 -2.17
C LEU A 99 -7.03 1.61 -1.22
N SER A 100 -7.73 2.70 -1.51
CA SER A 100 -7.86 3.83 -0.59
C SER A 100 -9.32 4.19 -0.36
N ASN A 101 -9.69 4.44 0.90
CA ASN A 101 -11.02 4.93 1.28
C ASN A 101 -10.91 6.31 1.95
N ALA A 102 -11.82 7.22 1.59
CA ALA A 102 -11.97 8.57 2.17
C ALA A 102 -10.66 9.39 2.23
N GLY A 103 -10.34 10.20 1.21
CA GLY A 103 -9.06 10.94 1.23
C GLY A 103 -8.89 12.07 0.22
N ARG A 104 -7.75 12.78 0.31
CA ARG A 104 -7.36 13.82 -0.67
C ARG A 104 -5.97 13.50 -1.19
N ASN A 105 -5.80 13.59 -2.52
CA ASN A 105 -4.56 13.30 -3.24
C ASN A 105 -4.08 11.86 -2.99
N ASN A 106 -4.54 10.89 -3.78
CA ASN A 106 -4.00 9.54 -3.74
C ASN A 106 -3.27 9.26 -5.05
N VAL A 107 -2.08 8.68 -4.95
CA VAL A 107 -1.28 8.28 -6.12
C VAL A 107 -1.06 6.79 -6.06
N PHE A 108 -1.41 6.13 -7.14
CA PHE A 108 -1.24 4.71 -7.32
C PHE A 108 -0.35 4.45 -8.52
N LEU A 109 0.77 3.77 -8.30
CA LEU A 109 1.75 3.47 -9.32
C LEU A 109 2.07 1.98 -9.33
N SER A 110 1.98 1.38 -10.52
CA SER A 110 2.50 0.04 -10.77
C SER A 110 3.40 0.02 -12.00
N ASN A 111 4.49 -0.73 -11.94
CA ASN A 111 5.35 -1.01 -13.09
C ASN A 111 5.50 -2.52 -13.32
N ALA A 112 5.31 -2.97 -14.55
CA ALA A 112 5.42 -4.35 -15.03
C ALA A 112 4.61 -5.38 -14.20
N GLY A 113 3.46 -5.85 -14.69
CA GLY A 113 2.69 -6.87 -13.97
C GLY A 113 1.53 -7.56 -14.69
N ARG A 114 1.14 -8.72 -14.18
CA ARG A 114 -0.02 -9.50 -14.67
C ARG A 114 -1.15 -9.35 -13.66
N ASN A 115 -2.14 -8.52 -13.98
CA ASN A 115 -3.31 -8.16 -13.17
C ASN A 115 -3.00 -7.12 -12.07
N ASN A 116 -3.40 -5.87 -12.30
CA ASN A 116 -3.42 -4.83 -11.27
C ASN A 116 -4.84 -4.30 -11.12
N VAL A 117 -5.28 -4.15 -9.86
CA VAL A 117 -6.57 -3.56 -9.53
C VAL A 117 -6.33 -2.32 -8.67
N PHE A 118 -6.92 -1.22 -9.11
CA PHE A 118 -6.86 0.05 -8.43
C PHE A 118 -8.27 0.51 -8.08
N LEU A 119 -8.50 0.79 -6.80
CA LEU A 119 -9.80 1.24 -6.32
C LEU A 119 -9.64 2.41 -5.35
N SER A 120 -10.40 3.48 -5.60
CA SER A 120 -10.50 4.62 -4.69
C SER A 120 -11.96 4.97 -4.42
N ASN A 121 -12.30 5.17 -3.14
CA ASN A 121 -13.61 5.63 -2.70
C ASN A 121 -13.54 6.99 -2.00
N ALA A 122 -14.56 7.84 -2.19
CA ALA A 122 -14.81 9.11 -1.50
C ALA A 122 -13.58 10.03 -1.35
N GLY A 123 -12.95 10.43 -2.46
CA GLY A 123 -11.77 11.31 -2.40
C GLY A 123 -11.62 12.29 -3.56
N ARG A 124 -10.79 13.31 -3.36
CA ARG A 124 -10.45 14.32 -4.38
C ARG A 124 -9.03 14.07 -4.92
N ASN A 125 -8.83 14.20 -6.23
CA ASN A 125 -7.55 14.07 -6.93
C ASN A 125 -6.91 12.67 -6.79
N ASN A 126 -7.47 11.65 -7.45
CA ASN A 126 -6.84 10.33 -7.54
C ASN A 126 -6.07 10.21 -8.85
N VAL A 127 -4.82 9.78 -8.78
CA VAL A 127 -3.96 9.53 -9.95
C VAL A 127 -3.60 8.06 -9.98
N PHE A 128 -3.89 7.41 -11.11
CA PHE A 128 -3.56 6.02 -11.35
C PHE A 128 -2.62 5.91 -12.55
N LEU A 129 -1.47 5.26 -12.36
CA LEU A 129 -0.51 5.02 -13.42
C LEU A 129 -0.05 3.56 -13.41
N SER A 130 -0.10 2.93 -14.58
CA SER A 130 0.41 1.58 -14.78
C SER A 130 1.26 1.52 -16.05
N ASN A 131 2.43 0.90 -15.97
CA ASN A 131 3.31 0.67 -17.12
C ASN A 131 3.50 -0.84 -17.37
N ALA A 132 3.38 -1.27 -18.63
CA ALA A 132 3.62 -2.64 -19.11
C ALA A 132 2.83 -3.78 -18.40
N GLY A 133 1.49 -3.74 -18.40
CA GLY A 133 0.63 -4.79 -17.82
C GLY A 133 -0.34 -5.44 -18.81
N ARG A 134 -0.71 -6.71 -18.59
CA ARG A 134 -1.61 -7.48 -19.48
C ARG A 134 -3.11 -7.33 -19.16
N ASN A 135 -3.47 -6.85 -17.97
CA ASN A 135 -4.86 -6.63 -17.53
C ASN A 135 -4.88 -5.62 -16.37
N ASN A 136 -5.30 -4.38 -16.60
CA ASN A 136 -5.41 -3.37 -15.55
C ASN A 136 -6.87 -2.95 -15.38
N VAL A 137 -7.32 -2.87 -14.13
CA VAL A 137 -8.69 -2.42 -13.81
C VAL A 137 -8.63 -1.22 -12.87
N PHE A 138 -9.28 -0.13 -13.27
CA PHE A 138 -9.36 1.10 -12.50
C PHE A 138 -10.81 1.41 -12.16
N LEU A 139 -11.13 1.47 -10.87
CA LEU A 139 -12.44 1.89 -10.38
C LEU A 139 -12.29 3.14 -9.52
N SER A 140 -12.97 4.21 -9.93
CA SER A 140 -13.11 5.42 -9.13
C SER A 140 -14.58 5.78 -9.00
N ASN A 141 -14.95 6.52 -7.95
CA ASN A 141 -16.33 7.01 -7.76
C ASN A 141 -16.82 7.93 -8.88
N GLU A 142 -15.94 8.36 -9.79
CA GLU A 142 -16.29 9.27 -10.88
C GLU A 142 -16.27 8.59 -12.25
N GLU A 143 -15.62 7.43 -12.45
CA GLU A 143 -15.74 6.59 -13.66
C GLU A 143 -14.96 5.27 -13.51
N ILE A 144 -15.43 4.21 -14.18
CA ILE A 144 -14.70 2.95 -14.40
C ILE A 144 -14.06 3.03 -15.79
N MET A 145 -12.73 2.96 -15.85
CA MET A 145 -12.00 2.88 -17.12
C MET A 145 -11.26 1.53 -17.22
N PHE A 146 -11.52 0.82 -18.32
CA PHE A 146 -10.81 -0.40 -18.69
C PHE A 146 -9.73 -0.06 -19.72
N PHE A 147 -8.48 -0.49 -19.46
CA PHE A 147 -7.36 -0.42 -20.40
C PHE A 147 -6.69 -1.79 -20.53
#